data_AF-A0A433WYA6-F1
#
_entry.id   AF-A0A433WYA6-F1
#
_cell.length_a   1.000
_cell.length_b   1.000
_cell.length_c   1.000
_cell.angle_alpha   90.00
_cell.angle_beta   90.00
_cell.angle_gamma   90.00
#
_symmetry.space_group_name_H-M   'P 1'
#
loop_
_entity.id
_entity.type
_entity.pdbx_description
1 polymer ?
#
loop_
_entity_poly.entity_id
_entity_poly.type
_entity_poly.pdbx_seq_one_letter_code
_entity_poly.pdbx_strand_id
1 'polypeptide(L)'
;MSELIATDRPQAAKAIATWLTRLARMVRHQGQMTPQERGAMVAEYAEMLLRTDLPDAAFNFDALHYVAEGCEWWPAFSVLASKLQEHWAIKRVQMENRQHPRIAGPGDSAPLSPSDENWMRFWRRNEDMGWTQGDEKIADERAKVARKRNGLSMIRRYAPDAYQRITGKLAEDRGTGHDWHDTRQLTSTLRALRDHPFKAVMLRAIQAAVKNRAPEHLGLVQDAIASAGMAANPEPPRQRATA
;
A
#
# COMPACT_ATOMS: atom_id res chain seq x y z
N MET A 1 7.68 -30.28 -35.91
CA MET A 1 8.71 -29.33 -35.42
C MET A 1 8.11 -28.37 -34.37
N SER A 2 7.62 -28.87 -33.23
CA SER A 2 7.17 -28.02 -32.10
C SER A 2 7.79 -28.41 -30.75
N GLU A 3 8.47 -29.56 -30.62
CA GLU A 3 9.01 -30.05 -29.34
C GLU A 3 10.25 -29.29 -28.82
N LEU A 4 10.76 -28.25 -29.50
CA LEU A 4 12.09 -27.70 -29.21
C LEU A 4 12.13 -26.49 -28.26
N ILE A 5 11.05 -25.73 -28.08
CA ILE A 5 11.13 -24.44 -27.36
C ILE A 5 11.01 -24.61 -25.83
N ALA A 6 10.21 -25.58 -25.36
CA ALA A 6 10.06 -25.84 -23.93
C ALA A 6 11.36 -26.37 -23.28
N THR A 7 12.21 -27.00 -24.06
CA THR A 7 13.47 -27.62 -23.63
C THR A 7 14.53 -26.60 -23.24
N ASP A 8 14.53 -25.44 -23.90
CA ASP A 8 15.55 -24.39 -23.69
C ASP A 8 15.28 -23.53 -22.45
N ARG A 9 14.03 -23.44 -21.98
CA ARG A 9 13.64 -22.62 -20.82
C ARG A 9 12.71 -23.36 -19.84
N PRO A 10 13.16 -24.47 -19.23
CA PRO A 10 12.31 -25.33 -18.41
C PRO A 10 11.79 -24.65 -17.13
N GLN A 11 12.56 -23.71 -16.57
CA GLN A 11 12.14 -22.94 -15.39
C GLN A 11 10.99 -21.97 -15.71
N ALA A 12 11.08 -21.25 -16.83
CA ALA A 12 10.04 -20.34 -17.28
C ALA A 12 8.75 -21.12 -17.62
N ALA A 13 8.88 -22.26 -18.31
CA ALA A 13 7.77 -23.16 -18.61
C ALA A 13 7.03 -23.59 -17.33
N LYS A 14 7.76 -24.01 -16.31
CA LYS A 14 7.19 -24.42 -15.01
C LYS A 14 6.50 -23.26 -14.30
N ALA A 15 7.09 -22.05 -14.33
CA ALA A 15 6.51 -20.86 -13.72
C ALA A 15 5.19 -20.48 -14.40
N ILE A 16 5.17 -20.43 -15.73
CA ILE A 16 3.98 -20.13 -16.54
C ILE A 16 2.89 -21.20 -16.31
N ALA A 17 3.24 -22.49 -16.33
CA ALA A 17 2.29 -23.57 -16.08
C ALA A 17 1.68 -23.49 -14.67
N THR A 18 2.49 -23.13 -13.67
CA THR A 18 2.01 -22.89 -12.30
C THR A 18 1.05 -21.71 -12.25
N TRP A 19 1.38 -20.62 -12.94
CA TRP A 19 0.54 -19.43 -13.04
C TRP A 19 -0.80 -19.74 -13.72
N LEU A 20 -0.79 -20.45 -14.86
CA LEU A 20 -1.98 -20.89 -15.58
C LEU A 20 -2.86 -21.83 -14.75
N THR A 21 -2.25 -22.73 -13.98
CA THR A 21 -2.98 -23.62 -13.07
C THR A 21 -3.71 -22.84 -11.98
N ARG A 22 -3.12 -21.73 -11.49
CA ARG A 22 -3.79 -20.82 -10.55
C ARG A 22 -4.93 -20.07 -11.24
N LEU A 23 -4.71 -19.57 -12.45
CA LEU A 23 -5.76 -18.91 -13.22
C LEU A 23 -6.96 -19.82 -13.43
N ALA A 24 -6.70 -21.10 -13.72
CA ALA A 24 -7.73 -22.10 -13.97
C ALA A 24 -8.62 -22.37 -12.76
N ARG A 25 -8.17 -22.02 -11.55
CA ARG A 25 -8.97 -22.11 -10.32
C ARG A 25 -9.82 -20.87 -10.07
N MET A 26 -9.48 -19.75 -10.70
CA MET A 26 -10.14 -18.45 -10.49
C MET A 26 -11.25 -18.18 -11.51
N VAL A 27 -11.11 -18.71 -12.73
CA VAL A 27 -12.08 -18.51 -13.82
C VAL A 27 -12.92 -19.75 -14.06
N ARG A 28 -14.12 -19.57 -14.60
CA ARG A 28 -15.04 -20.67 -14.94
C ARG A 28 -14.56 -21.41 -16.19
N HIS A 29 -14.86 -22.70 -16.30
CA HIS A 29 -14.55 -23.50 -17.50
C HIS A 29 -15.83 -23.82 -18.26
N GLN A 30 -15.78 -23.73 -19.60
CA GLN A 30 -16.87 -24.21 -20.44
C GLN A 30 -16.81 -25.74 -20.49
N GLY A 31 -17.59 -26.40 -19.62
CA GLY A 31 -17.72 -27.85 -19.57
C GLY A 31 -16.88 -28.53 -18.48
N GLN A 32 -17.11 -29.83 -18.33
CA GLN A 32 -16.35 -30.67 -17.39
C GLN A 32 -15.13 -31.24 -18.12
N MET A 33 -13.96 -30.63 -17.92
CA MET A 33 -12.68 -31.21 -18.35
C MET A 33 -12.16 -32.18 -17.29
N THR A 34 -11.68 -33.33 -17.75
CA THR A 34 -10.90 -34.25 -16.93
C THR A 34 -9.58 -33.61 -16.48
N PRO A 35 -8.95 -34.10 -15.41
CA PRO A 35 -7.63 -33.60 -14.98
C PRO A 35 -6.56 -33.71 -16.07
N GLN A 36 -6.63 -34.74 -16.92
CA GLN A 36 -5.69 -34.96 -18.01
C GLN A 36 -5.86 -33.93 -19.13
N GLU A 37 -7.10 -33.66 -19.56
CA GLU A 37 -7.39 -32.63 -20.58
C GLU A 37 -6.99 -31.23 -20.08
N ARG A 38 -7.26 -30.92 -18.81
CA ARG A 38 -6.82 -29.66 -18.21
C ARG A 38 -5.30 -29.53 -18.20
N GLY A 39 -4.58 -30.61 -17.88
CA GLY A 39 -3.12 -30.65 -17.92
C GLY A 39 -2.57 -30.38 -19.32
N ALA A 40 -3.15 -31.02 -20.34
CA ALA A 40 -2.78 -30.81 -21.74
C ALA A 40 -3.04 -29.37 -22.20
N MET A 41 -4.21 -28.81 -21.87
CA MET A 41 -4.54 -27.42 -22.18
C MET A 41 -3.56 -26.42 -21.53
N VAL A 42 -3.20 -26.63 -20.26
CA VAL A 42 -2.22 -25.77 -19.56
C VAL A 42 -0.84 -25.88 -20.21
N ALA A 43 -0.42 -27.09 -20.61
CA ALA A 43 0.87 -27.28 -21.28
C ALA A 43 0.91 -26.57 -22.64
N GLU A 44 -0.15 -26.69 -23.44
CA GLU A 44 -0.28 -26.00 -24.73
C GLU A 44 -0.23 -24.48 -24.56
N TYR A 45 -0.99 -23.93 -23.61
CA TYR A 45 -0.97 -22.49 -23.32
C TYR A 45 0.41 -22.02 -22.84
N ALA A 46 1.09 -22.80 -22.00
CA ALA A 46 2.42 -22.48 -21.53
C ALA A 46 3.42 -22.43 -22.70
N GLU A 47 3.36 -23.39 -23.61
CA GLU A 47 4.21 -23.42 -24.80
C GLU A 47 3.93 -22.21 -25.71
N MET A 48 2.67 -21.88 -25.96
CA MET A 48 2.31 -20.71 -26.76
C MET A 48 2.76 -19.40 -26.10
N LEU A 49 2.64 -19.28 -24.78
CA LEU A 49 3.11 -18.10 -24.04
C LEU A 49 4.64 -17.98 -24.03
N LEU A 50 5.38 -19.09 -23.98
CA LEU A 50 6.84 -19.08 -24.11
C LEU A 50 7.32 -18.54 -25.46
N ARG A 51 6.49 -18.69 -26.51
CA ARG A 51 6.76 -18.13 -27.85
C ARG A 51 6.44 -16.64 -27.96
N THR A 52 5.75 -16.07 -26.96
CA THR A 52 5.51 -14.62 -26.91
C THR A 52 6.72 -13.89 -26.32
N ASP A 53 6.95 -12.65 -26.75
CA ASP A 53 8.04 -11.80 -26.25
C ASP A 53 7.71 -11.17 -24.87
N LEU A 54 7.13 -11.97 -23.97
CA LEU A 54 6.80 -11.57 -22.61
C LEU A 54 7.90 -12.03 -21.64
N PRO A 55 8.43 -11.15 -20.79
CA PRO A 55 9.42 -11.54 -19.80
C PRO A 55 8.79 -12.31 -18.65
N ASP A 56 9.58 -13.10 -17.94
CA ASP A 56 9.11 -13.94 -16.82
C ASP A 56 8.42 -13.11 -15.72
N ALA A 57 8.84 -11.86 -15.53
CA ALA A 57 8.24 -10.91 -14.59
C ALA A 57 6.79 -10.52 -14.92
N ALA A 58 6.32 -10.75 -16.16
CA ALA A 58 4.94 -10.51 -16.55
C ALA A 58 3.97 -11.50 -15.89
N PHE A 59 4.44 -12.71 -15.52
CA PHE A 59 3.64 -13.78 -14.93
C PHE A 59 3.59 -13.69 -13.40
N ASN A 60 3.14 -12.54 -12.89
CA ASN A 60 3.02 -12.27 -11.46
C ASN A 60 1.57 -12.37 -10.95
N PHE A 61 1.40 -12.22 -9.63
CA PHE A 61 0.09 -12.34 -8.98
C PHE A 61 -0.87 -11.20 -9.36
N ASP A 62 -0.38 -9.98 -9.58
CA ASP A 62 -1.22 -8.86 -10.02
C ASP A 62 -1.79 -9.12 -11.42
N ALA A 63 -0.97 -9.64 -12.33
CA ALA A 63 -1.39 -10.04 -13.68
C ALA A 63 -2.47 -11.13 -13.63
N LEU A 64 -2.36 -12.06 -12.68
CA LEU A 64 -3.33 -13.13 -12.46
C LEU A 64 -4.71 -12.56 -12.14
N HIS A 65 -4.77 -11.63 -11.18
CA HIS A 65 -6.01 -10.95 -10.80
C HIS A 65 -6.58 -10.10 -11.93
N TYR A 66 -5.71 -9.34 -12.60
CA TYR A 66 -6.10 -8.50 -13.72
C TYR A 66 -6.78 -9.31 -14.85
N VAL A 67 -6.22 -10.48 -15.18
CA VAL A 67 -6.83 -11.39 -16.17
C VAL A 67 -8.13 -11.99 -15.64
N ALA A 68 -8.16 -12.48 -14.40
CA ALA A 68 -9.35 -13.11 -13.81
C ALA A 68 -10.54 -12.14 -13.69
N GLU A 69 -10.29 -10.87 -13.34
CA GLU A 69 -11.33 -9.83 -13.28
C GLU A 69 -11.88 -9.49 -14.68
N GLY A 70 -11.01 -9.51 -15.70
CA GLY A 70 -11.37 -9.23 -17.08
C GLY A 70 -11.96 -10.42 -17.85
N CYS A 71 -11.95 -11.63 -17.29
CA CYS A 71 -12.38 -12.86 -17.94
C CYS A 71 -13.15 -13.75 -16.96
N GLU A 72 -14.48 -13.75 -17.05
CA GLU A 72 -15.31 -14.65 -16.23
C GLU A 72 -15.07 -16.13 -16.56
N TRP A 73 -14.82 -16.43 -17.83
CA TRP A 73 -14.57 -17.77 -18.36
C TRP A 73 -13.11 -17.90 -18.79
N TRP A 74 -12.62 -19.14 -18.85
CA TRP A 74 -11.29 -19.46 -19.37
C TRP A 74 -11.10 -18.80 -20.75
N PRO A 75 -10.18 -17.83 -20.87
CA PRO A 75 -10.08 -17.03 -22.08
C PRO A 75 -9.45 -17.82 -23.21
N ALA A 76 -9.84 -17.50 -24.45
CA ALA A 76 -9.07 -17.91 -25.61
C ALA A 76 -7.63 -17.37 -25.51
N PHE A 77 -6.66 -18.11 -26.05
CA PHE A 77 -5.24 -17.76 -25.98
C PHE A 77 -4.95 -16.31 -26.41
N SER A 78 -5.54 -15.86 -27.53
CA SER A 78 -5.34 -14.49 -28.04
C SER A 78 -5.78 -13.42 -27.05
N VAL A 79 -6.89 -13.64 -26.36
CA VAL A 79 -7.42 -12.74 -25.31
C VAL A 79 -6.50 -12.74 -24.09
N LEU A 80 -6.03 -13.91 -23.67
CA LEU A 80 -5.09 -14.04 -22.56
C LEU A 80 -3.77 -13.30 -22.85
N ALA A 81 -3.19 -13.54 -24.02
CA ALA A 81 -1.94 -12.92 -24.45
C ALA A 81 -2.09 -11.38 -24.53
N SER A 82 -3.19 -10.90 -25.10
CA SER A 82 -3.49 -9.46 -25.18
C SER A 82 -3.60 -8.82 -23.80
N LYS A 83 -4.30 -9.44 -22.84
CA LYS A 83 -4.43 -8.91 -21.47
C LYS A 83 -3.10 -8.91 -20.72
N LEU A 84 -2.27 -9.94 -20.91
CA LEU A 84 -0.94 -10.00 -20.31
C LEU A 84 -0.03 -8.91 -20.87
N GLN A 85 -0.08 -8.67 -22.19
CA GLN A 85 0.66 -7.58 -22.84
C GLN A 85 0.20 -6.21 -22.33
N GLU A 86 -1.10 -5.98 -22.21
CA GLU A 86 -1.66 -4.75 -21.67
C GLU A 86 -1.20 -4.49 -20.23
N HIS A 87 -1.36 -5.48 -19.35
CA HIS A 87 -0.91 -5.39 -17.97
C HIS A 87 0.61 -5.16 -17.88
N TRP A 88 1.39 -5.86 -18.70
CA TRP A 88 2.84 -5.68 -18.74
C TRP A 88 3.24 -4.29 -19.21
N ALA A 89 2.56 -3.73 -20.21
CA ALA A 89 2.80 -2.35 -20.65
C ALA A 89 2.55 -1.34 -19.52
N ILE A 90 1.47 -1.51 -18.76
CA ILE A 90 1.17 -0.68 -17.58
C ILE A 90 2.27 -0.83 -16.53
N LYS A 91 2.68 -2.06 -16.20
CA LYS A 91 3.75 -2.31 -15.23
C LYS A 91 5.09 -1.73 -15.67
N ARG A 92 5.43 -1.82 -16.96
CA ARG A 92 6.65 -1.24 -17.52
C ARG A 92 6.67 0.27 -17.32
N VAL A 93 5.58 0.97 -17.65
CA VAL A 93 5.46 2.42 -17.39
C VAL A 93 5.56 2.72 -15.89
N GLN A 94 4.97 1.90 -15.02
CA GLN A 94 5.12 2.08 -13.57
C GLN A 94 6.56 1.87 -13.09
N MET A 95 7.29 0.92 -13.67
CA MET A 95 8.69 0.65 -13.35
C MET A 95 9.58 1.79 -13.84
N GLU A 96 9.39 2.25 -15.07
CA GLU A 96 10.07 3.42 -15.63
C GLU A 96 9.79 4.66 -14.77
N ASN A 97 8.55 4.92 -14.39
CA ASN A 97 8.17 6.04 -13.51
C ASN A 97 8.71 5.92 -12.07
N ARG A 98 9.08 4.70 -11.63
CA ARG A 98 9.77 4.49 -10.34
C ARG A 98 11.28 4.69 -10.48
N GLN A 99 11.84 4.40 -11.65
CA GLN A 99 13.27 4.55 -11.94
C GLN A 99 13.64 5.99 -12.30
N HIS A 100 12.75 6.69 -12.99
CA HIS A 100 12.82 8.14 -13.02
C HIS A 100 12.69 8.61 -11.57
N PRO A 101 13.67 9.36 -11.04
CA PRO A 101 13.46 10.03 -9.77
C PRO A 101 12.17 10.80 -9.96
N ARG A 102 11.12 10.39 -9.22
CA ARG A 102 9.92 11.21 -9.05
C ARG A 102 10.45 12.61 -8.90
N ILE A 103 10.00 13.56 -9.73
CA ILE A 103 10.43 14.97 -9.64
C ILE A 103 10.29 15.35 -8.18
N ALA A 104 11.41 15.22 -7.48
CA ALA A 104 11.46 15.32 -6.06
C ALA A 104 11.55 16.81 -5.90
N GLY A 105 10.48 17.42 -5.39
CA GLY A 105 10.69 18.66 -4.65
C GLY A 105 11.88 18.43 -3.69
N PRO A 106 12.73 19.44 -3.48
CA PRO A 106 14.09 19.32 -2.96
C PRO A 106 14.16 18.73 -1.53
N GLY A 107 13.96 17.42 -1.37
CA GLY A 107 13.81 16.77 -0.07
C GLY A 107 14.22 15.30 0.00
N ASP A 108 14.78 14.72 -1.07
CA ASP A 108 15.30 13.35 -1.04
C ASP A 108 16.76 13.34 -0.52
N SER A 109 16.92 13.29 0.81
CA SER A 109 18.10 12.67 1.45
C SER A 109 18.01 12.60 2.98
N ALA A 110 17.24 13.46 3.65
CA ALA A 110 17.17 13.42 5.11
C ALA A 110 16.34 12.22 5.59
N PRO A 111 16.84 11.38 6.52
CA PRO A 111 16.02 10.34 7.15
C PRO A 111 14.81 11.00 7.81
N LEU A 112 13.64 10.35 7.69
CA LEU A 112 12.42 10.84 8.34
C LEU A 112 12.63 10.86 9.85
N SER A 113 12.07 11.86 10.52
CA SER A 113 12.00 11.78 11.97
C SER A 113 11.12 10.58 12.39
N PRO A 114 11.30 10.02 13.60
CA PRO A 114 10.43 8.96 14.10
C PRO A 114 8.93 9.33 14.10
N SER A 115 8.62 10.63 14.21
CA SER A 115 7.24 11.13 14.08
C SER A 115 6.72 10.96 12.66
N ASP A 116 7.49 11.40 11.67
CA ASP A 116 7.12 11.31 10.25
C ASP A 116 7.00 9.84 9.80
N GLU A 117 7.85 8.95 10.31
CA GLU A 117 7.71 7.51 10.08
C GLU A 117 6.38 6.96 10.60
N ASN A 118 5.94 7.39 11.78
CA ASN A 118 4.65 6.95 12.33
C ASN A 118 3.49 7.44 11.46
N TRP A 119 3.56 8.66 10.94
CA TRP A 119 2.58 9.18 9.97
C TRP A 119 2.62 8.44 8.64
N MET A 120 3.80 8.05 8.16
CA MET A 120 3.94 7.19 6.98
C MET A 120 3.33 5.80 7.19
N ARG A 121 3.55 5.19 8.36
CA ARG A 121 2.93 3.90 8.72
C ARG A 121 1.41 4.02 8.83
N PHE A 122 0.91 5.11 9.42
CA PHE A 122 -0.52 5.43 9.46
C PHE A 122 -1.08 5.52 8.04
N TRP A 123 -0.43 6.28 7.14
CA TRP A 123 -0.87 6.43 5.76
C TRP A 123 -0.93 5.10 5.02
N ARG A 124 0.17 4.34 5.02
CA ARG A 124 0.26 3.03 4.33
C ARG A 124 -0.79 2.05 4.84
N ARG A 125 -0.95 1.94 6.16
CA ARG A 125 -1.98 1.08 6.76
C ARG A 125 -3.38 1.45 6.27
N ASN A 126 -3.70 2.74 6.17
CA ASN A 126 -5.02 3.16 5.69
C ASN A 126 -5.20 2.95 4.19
N GLU A 127 -4.14 3.10 3.37
CA GLU A 127 -4.18 2.71 1.95
C GLU A 127 -4.42 1.20 1.80
N ASP A 128 -3.71 0.36 2.58
CA ASP A 128 -3.86 -1.09 2.55
C ASP A 128 -5.27 -1.55 3.00
N MET A 129 -5.88 -0.82 3.94
CA MET A 129 -7.26 -1.04 4.39
C MET A 129 -8.30 -0.38 3.46
N GLY A 130 -7.90 0.21 2.33
CA GLY A 130 -8.83 0.89 1.42
C GLY A 130 -9.62 2.04 2.06
N TRP A 131 -9.06 2.66 3.10
CA TRP A 131 -9.67 3.71 3.91
C TRP A 131 -11.03 3.34 4.52
N THR A 132 -11.28 2.05 4.77
CA THR A 132 -12.47 1.56 5.52
C THR A 132 -12.20 1.56 7.03
N GLN A 133 -13.26 1.68 7.83
CA GLN A 133 -13.17 1.42 9.26
C GLN A 133 -13.31 -0.09 9.52
N GLY A 134 -12.75 -0.59 10.63
CA GLY A 134 -12.67 -2.05 10.90
C GLY A 134 -14.01 -2.79 10.85
N ASP A 135 -15.11 -2.10 11.20
CA ASP A 135 -16.45 -2.68 11.21
C ASP A 135 -17.25 -2.39 9.92
N GLU A 136 -16.70 -1.61 8.98
CA GLU A 136 -17.36 -1.26 7.72
C GLU A 136 -17.04 -2.29 6.62
N LYS A 137 -18.05 -3.07 6.22
CA LYS A 137 -17.92 -4.05 5.12
C LYS A 137 -17.81 -3.38 3.73
N ILE A 138 -18.44 -2.22 3.54
CA ILE A 138 -18.38 -1.44 2.29
C ILE A 138 -18.46 0.04 2.66
N ALA A 139 -17.35 0.78 2.56
CA ALA A 139 -17.37 2.24 2.70
C ALA A 139 -17.75 2.88 1.36
N ASP A 140 -18.67 3.85 1.39
CA ASP A 140 -18.98 4.73 0.26
C ASP A 140 -17.70 5.42 -0.25
N GLU A 141 -17.53 5.50 -1.56
CA GLU A 141 -16.36 6.13 -2.20
C GLU A 141 -16.21 7.59 -1.78
N ARG A 142 -17.32 8.32 -1.58
CA ARG A 142 -17.26 9.70 -1.07
C ARG A 142 -16.66 9.75 0.35
N ALA A 143 -17.01 8.78 1.19
CA ALA A 143 -16.46 8.68 2.54
C ALA A 143 -14.96 8.35 2.53
N LYS A 144 -14.52 7.44 1.64
CA LYS A 144 -13.09 7.13 1.45
C LYS A 144 -12.31 8.35 1.00
N VAL A 145 -12.81 9.09 0.01
CA VAL A 145 -12.17 10.34 -0.47
C VAL A 145 -12.09 11.37 0.65
N ALA A 146 -13.15 11.55 1.44
CA ALA A 146 -13.15 12.47 2.58
C ALA A 146 -12.12 12.07 3.65
N ARG A 147 -12.02 10.78 3.98
CA ARG A 147 -11.03 10.26 4.94
C ARG A 147 -9.61 10.44 4.44
N LYS A 148 -9.35 10.11 3.17
CA LYS A 148 -8.05 10.29 2.52
C LYS A 148 -7.64 11.76 2.53
N ARG A 149 -8.56 12.67 2.22
CA ARG A 149 -8.34 14.13 2.31
C ARG A 149 -8.02 14.58 3.73
N ASN A 150 -8.77 14.10 4.73
CA ASN A 150 -8.54 14.44 6.13
C ASN A 150 -7.19 13.91 6.62
N GLY A 151 -6.84 12.67 6.27
CA GLY A 151 -5.54 12.06 6.55
C GLY A 151 -4.39 12.86 5.95
N LEU A 152 -4.49 13.26 4.67
CA LEU A 152 -3.49 14.12 4.02
C LEU A 152 -3.38 15.48 4.70
N SER A 153 -4.49 16.09 5.10
CA SER A 153 -4.49 17.37 5.82
C SER A 153 -3.72 17.27 7.13
N MET A 154 -3.93 16.18 7.89
CA MET A 154 -3.22 15.93 9.14
C MET A 154 -1.72 15.68 8.90
N ILE A 155 -1.36 14.86 7.91
CA ILE A 155 0.04 14.60 7.59
C ILE A 155 0.72 15.88 7.12
N ARG A 156 0.08 16.69 6.27
CA ARG A 156 0.59 18.01 5.85
C ARG A 156 0.94 18.88 7.05
N ARG A 157 0.10 18.87 8.08
CA ARG A 157 0.24 19.70 9.27
C ARG A 157 1.28 19.17 10.25
N TYR A 158 1.30 17.86 10.50
CA TYR A 158 2.07 17.27 11.61
C TYR A 158 3.36 16.56 11.17
N ALA A 159 3.47 16.23 9.89
CA ALA A 159 4.59 15.51 9.30
C ALA A 159 4.85 16.01 7.86
N PRO A 160 5.31 17.26 7.69
CA PRO A 160 5.47 17.88 6.38
C PRO A 160 6.41 17.07 5.47
N ASP A 161 7.45 16.45 6.03
CA ASP A 161 8.37 15.60 5.27
C ASP A 161 7.69 14.29 4.80
N ALA A 162 6.83 13.71 5.64
CA ALA A 162 5.99 12.58 5.21
C ALA A 162 4.98 13.01 4.13
N TYR A 163 4.39 14.20 4.26
CA TYR A 163 3.47 14.75 3.26
C TYR A 163 4.15 14.92 1.91
N GLN A 164 5.35 15.50 1.91
CA GLN A 164 6.16 15.67 0.71
C GLN A 164 6.49 14.31 0.08
N ARG A 165 6.85 13.31 0.87
CA ARG A 165 7.10 11.95 0.36
C ARG A 165 5.85 11.26 -0.20
N ILE A 166 4.69 11.48 0.42
CA ILE A 166 3.41 10.88 -0.02
C ILE A 166 2.92 11.54 -1.31
N THR A 167 2.99 12.87 -1.39
CA THR A 167 2.33 13.65 -2.45
C THR A 167 3.28 14.18 -3.54
N GLY A 168 4.59 14.18 -3.29
CA GLY A 168 5.61 14.82 -4.14
C GLY A 168 5.59 16.35 -4.07
N LYS A 169 4.66 16.95 -3.31
CA LYS A 169 4.51 18.40 -3.17
C LYS A 169 5.11 18.84 -1.85
N LEU A 170 5.87 19.93 -1.86
CA LEU A 170 6.23 20.62 -0.62
C LEU A 170 4.94 20.92 0.13
N ALA A 171 4.91 20.65 1.43
CA ALA A 171 3.88 21.21 2.28
C ALA A 171 4.09 22.73 2.20
N GLU A 172 3.34 23.44 1.33
CA GLU A 172 3.53 24.89 1.22
C GLU A 172 3.43 25.47 2.62
N ASP A 173 4.42 26.30 2.93
CA ASP A 173 4.64 26.98 4.19
C ASP A 173 3.47 27.94 4.46
N ARG A 174 2.30 27.39 4.75
CA ARG A 174 1.22 28.13 5.39
C ARG A 174 1.64 28.30 6.84
N GLY A 175 2.63 29.18 7.03
CA GLY A 175 3.12 29.67 8.30
C GLY A 175 3.52 28.56 9.26
N THR A 176 4.79 28.17 9.22
CA THR A 176 5.53 27.60 10.35
C THR A 176 4.96 26.33 10.97
N GLY A 177 5.73 25.24 10.92
CA GLY A 177 5.58 24.08 11.79
C GLY A 177 5.80 24.35 13.29
N HIS A 178 5.33 25.50 13.80
CA HIS A 178 5.39 25.98 15.19
C HIS A 178 4.04 25.91 15.93
N ASP A 179 3.00 25.33 15.32
CA ASP A 179 1.69 25.07 15.96
C ASP A 179 1.79 24.33 17.32
N TRP A 180 2.89 23.62 17.58
CA TRP A 180 3.11 22.93 18.86
C TRP A 180 3.34 23.88 20.03
N HIS A 181 3.87 25.07 19.79
CA HIS A 181 4.07 26.12 20.80
C HIS A 181 2.81 26.98 21.01
N ASP A 182 1.84 26.94 20.09
CA ASP A 182 0.54 27.59 20.30
C ASP A 182 -0.35 26.71 21.16
N THR A 183 -0.37 27.02 22.46
CA THR A 183 -1.18 26.34 23.47
C THR A 183 -2.67 26.34 23.11
N ARG A 184 -3.21 27.42 22.54
CA ARG A 184 -4.65 27.53 22.22
C ARG A 184 -5.01 26.57 21.10
N GLN A 185 -4.18 26.51 20.08
CA GLN A 185 -4.38 25.68 18.91
C GLN A 185 -4.14 24.19 19.20
N LEU A 186 -3.14 23.88 20.01
CA LEU A 186 -2.91 22.53 20.53
C LEU A 186 -4.12 22.06 21.35
N THR A 187 -4.62 22.89 22.27
CA THR A 187 -5.82 22.57 23.08
C THR A 187 -7.05 22.35 22.19
N SER A 188 -7.25 23.19 21.17
CA SER A 188 -8.34 23.03 20.20
C SER A 188 -8.24 21.70 19.46
N THR A 189 -7.03 21.34 19.02
CA THR A 189 -6.75 20.06 18.34
C THR A 189 -7.04 18.87 19.24
N LEU A 190 -6.56 18.88 20.49
CA LEU A 190 -6.80 17.82 21.47
C LEU A 190 -8.29 17.65 21.76
N ARG A 191 -9.04 18.77 21.85
CA ARG A 191 -10.49 18.75 22.02
C ARG A 191 -11.21 18.13 20.82
N ALA A 192 -10.80 18.46 19.60
CA ALA A 192 -11.37 17.89 18.38
C ALA A 192 -11.12 16.37 18.26
N LEU A 193 -10.04 15.87 18.86
CA LEU A 193 -9.70 14.45 18.86
C LEU A 193 -10.49 13.61 19.87
N ARG A 194 -11.17 14.22 20.84
CA ARG A 194 -11.82 13.50 21.96
C ARG A 194 -12.75 12.38 21.48
N ASP A 195 -13.51 12.68 20.43
CA ASP A 195 -14.56 11.82 19.90
C ASP A 195 -14.14 11.16 18.56
N HIS A 196 -12.84 11.21 18.21
CA HIS A 196 -12.32 10.70 16.94
C HIS A 196 -12.04 9.18 17.01
N PRO A 197 -12.40 8.37 15.99
CA PRO A 197 -12.19 6.91 16.00
C PRO A 197 -10.71 6.52 16.09
N PHE A 198 -9.81 7.37 15.63
CA PHE A 198 -8.36 7.15 15.66
C PHE A 198 -7.65 7.93 16.78
N LYS A 199 -8.38 8.41 17.80
CA LYS A 199 -7.82 9.27 18.85
C LYS A 199 -6.56 8.68 19.50
N ALA A 200 -6.52 7.37 19.71
CA ALA A 200 -5.38 6.70 20.34
C ALA A 200 -4.08 6.80 19.54
N VAL A 201 -4.15 6.59 18.21
CA VAL A 201 -2.98 6.68 17.33
C VAL A 201 -2.55 8.14 17.20
N MET A 202 -3.52 9.04 17.07
CA MET A 202 -3.27 10.47 16.87
C MET A 202 -2.67 11.13 18.11
N LEU A 203 -3.17 10.82 19.31
CA LEU A 203 -2.63 11.33 20.56
C LEU A 203 -1.18 10.85 20.79
N ARG A 204 -0.83 9.61 20.41
CA ARG A 204 0.55 9.12 20.47
C ARG A 204 1.47 9.84 19.49
N ALA A 205 0.99 10.11 18.27
CA ALA A 205 1.76 10.86 17.28
C ALA A 205 1.99 12.31 17.74
N ILE A 206 0.95 12.96 18.29
CA ILE A 206 1.06 14.30 18.89
C ILE A 206 2.01 14.28 20.08
N GLN A 207 1.94 13.29 20.96
CA GLN A 207 2.86 13.17 22.09
C GLN A 207 4.32 13.08 21.64
N ALA A 208 4.61 12.28 20.61
CA ALA A 208 5.96 12.19 20.05
C ALA A 208 6.42 13.51 19.43
N ALA A 209 5.54 14.20 18.70
CA ALA A 209 5.83 15.49 18.08
C ALA A 209 6.09 16.59 19.12
N VAL A 210 5.21 16.73 20.12
CA VAL A 210 5.33 17.71 21.21
C VAL A 210 6.56 17.41 22.06
N LYS A 211 6.83 16.14 22.39
CA LYS A 211 8.05 15.76 23.14
C LYS A 211 9.33 16.22 22.44
N ASN A 212 9.37 16.17 21.11
CA ASN A 212 10.57 16.51 20.34
C ASN A 212 10.67 18.00 19.99
N ARG A 213 9.54 18.71 19.88
CA ARG A 213 9.50 20.08 19.34
C ARG A 213 9.08 21.14 20.35
N ALA A 214 8.23 20.81 21.33
CA ALA A 214 7.71 21.74 22.33
C ALA A 214 7.48 21.02 23.67
N PRO A 215 8.54 20.52 24.33
CA PRO A 215 8.44 19.68 25.53
C PRO A 215 7.69 20.36 26.68
N GLU A 216 7.70 21.70 26.76
CA GLU A 216 6.95 22.50 27.72
C GLU A 216 5.43 22.28 27.66
N HIS A 217 4.90 21.81 26.53
CA HIS A 217 3.47 21.52 26.34
C HIS A 217 3.11 20.04 26.48
N LEU A 218 4.07 19.18 26.87
CA LEU A 218 3.85 17.75 26.98
C LEU A 218 2.76 17.39 28.01
N GLY A 219 2.61 18.20 29.07
CA GLY A 219 1.57 18.04 30.08
C GLY A 219 0.16 18.06 29.48
N LEU A 220 -0.13 18.99 28.57
CA LEU A 220 -1.44 19.11 27.91
C LEU A 220 -1.81 17.84 27.13
N VAL A 221 -0.82 17.23 26.47
CA VAL A 221 -1.03 16.00 25.71
C VAL A 221 -1.19 14.79 26.65
N GLN A 222 -0.43 14.73 27.74
CA GLN A 222 -0.58 13.68 28.75
C GLN A 222 -1.96 13.73 29.42
N ASP A 223 -2.47 14.92 29.72
CA ASP A 223 -3.82 15.11 30.27
C ASP A 223 -4.90 14.64 29.29
N ALA A 224 -4.72 14.92 28.00
CA ALA A 224 -5.64 14.45 26.96
C ALA A 224 -5.59 12.91 26.77
N ILE A 225 -4.41 12.30 26.87
CA ILE A 225 -4.23 10.84 26.85
C ILE A 225 -4.91 10.19 28.06
N ALA A 226 -4.70 10.74 29.26
CA ALA A 226 -5.33 10.26 30.49
C ALA A 226 -6.86 10.38 30.40
N SER A 227 -7.37 11.53 29.95
CA SER A 227 -8.80 11.78 29.75
C SER A 227 -9.43 10.86 28.69
N ALA A 228 -8.63 10.37 27.73
CA ALA A 228 -9.08 9.40 26.73
C ALA A 228 -9.14 7.95 27.25
N GLY A 229 -8.80 7.70 28.52
CA GLY A 229 -8.76 6.36 29.12
C GLY A 229 -7.61 5.49 28.59
N MET A 230 -6.58 6.11 28.01
CA MET A 230 -5.41 5.39 27.52
C MET A 230 -4.42 5.21 28.66
N ALA A 231 -4.03 3.96 28.94
CA ALA A 231 -2.95 3.69 29.88
C ALA A 231 -1.69 4.47 29.46
N ALA A 232 -1.04 5.13 30.43
CA ALA A 232 0.30 5.68 30.25
C ALA A 232 1.18 4.56 29.69
N ASN A 233 1.98 4.87 28.66
CA ASN A 233 2.76 3.88 27.90
C ASN A 233 3.32 2.81 28.84
N PRO A 234 3.04 1.51 28.63
CA PRO A 234 3.76 0.48 29.37
C PRO A 234 5.24 0.73 29.11
N GLU A 235 6.03 0.85 30.19
CA GLU A 235 7.48 0.93 30.07
C GLU A 235 7.93 -0.15 29.08
N PRO A 236 8.77 0.19 28.08
CA PRO A 236 9.27 -0.83 27.17
C PRO A 236 9.91 -1.93 28.02
N PRO A 237 9.60 -3.22 27.77
CA PRO A 237 10.09 -4.31 28.58
C PRO A 237 11.62 -4.19 28.64
N ARG A 238 12.16 -4.02 29.85
CA ARG A 238 13.60 -3.97 30.08
C ARG A 238 14.18 -5.25 29.50
N GLN A 239 14.88 -5.13 28.37
CA GLN A 239 15.59 -6.26 27.78
C GLN A 239 16.57 -6.75 28.85
N ARG A 240 16.31 -7.93 29.41
CA ARG A 240 17.25 -8.57 30.32
C ARG A 240 18.51 -8.83 29.51
N ALA A 241 19.59 -8.14 29.85
CA ALA A 241 20.91 -8.42 29.33
C ALA A 241 21.23 -9.89 29.65
N THR A 242 21.29 -10.72 28.62
CA THR A 242 21.86 -12.07 28.72
C THR A 242 23.37 -11.89 28.85
N ALA A 243 23.90 -12.25 30.02
CA ALA A 243 25.32 -12.44 30.28
C ALA A 243 25.82 -13.72 29.60
#